data_AF-A0A9C8L1C9-F1
#
_entry.id   AF-A0A9C8L1C9-F1
#
_cell.length_a   1.000
_cell.length_b   1.000
_cell.length_c   1.000
_cell.angle_alpha   90.00
_cell.angle_beta   90.00
_cell.angle_gamma   90.00
#
_symmetry.space_group_name_H-M   'P 1'
#
loop_
_entity.id
_entity.type
_entity.pdbx_description
1 polymer ?
#
loop_
_entity_poly.entity_id
_entity_poly.type
_entity_poly.pdbx_seq_one_letter_code
_entity_poly.pdbx_strand_id
1 'polypeptide(L)'
;MFGRKFMALVGMLTLGSLLLVACTPAPTQAPVTEAPATEVPAAEVPPTPVPETPTPEPPPPEPKVLVICQSREPESLYLYGSAAQEAQHIWQALYDGPIDNRTYAYQSVILEKLPSLEDGDATIVTVIVQAGDWVVNAEDVVVELSEGVRVRPAGCRAPDCEIEFDGEPVQMDQ
;
A
#
# COMPACT_ATOMS: atom_id res chain seq x y z
N MET A 1 17.44 16.53 -46.30
CA MET A 1 16.28 15.66 -46.58
C MET A 1 15.49 15.46 -45.29
N PHE A 2 14.59 16.38 -44.95
CA PHE A 2 13.68 16.23 -43.81
C PHE A 2 12.64 15.16 -44.19
N GLY A 3 12.73 14.00 -43.55
CA GLY A 3 11.93 12.83 -43.91
C GLY A 3 10.44 13.05 -43.65
N ARG A 4 9.59 12.49 -44.51
CA ARG A 4 8.11 12.52 -44.43
C ARG A 4 7.56 12.21 -43.02
N LYS A 5 8.30 11.41 -42.25
CA LYS A 5 7.99 11.04 -40.85
C LYS A 5 8.20 12.19 -39.85
N PHE A 6 9.19 13.05 -40.07
CA PHE A 6 9.43 14.24 -39.23
C PHE A 6 8.34 15.30 -39.45
N MET A 7 7.90 15.48 -40.70
CA MET A 7 6.81 16.39 -41.02
C MET A 7 5.45 15.93 -40.45
N ALA A 8 5.23 14.60 -40.38
CA ALA A 8 4.05 14.02 -39.72
C ALA A 8 4.10 14.19 -38.18
N LEU A 9 5.27 14.03 -37.56
CA LEU A 9 5.45 14.23 -36.11
C LEU A 9 5.25 15.70 -35.70
N VAL A 10 5.77 16.65 -36.48
CA VAL A 10 5.54 18.09 -36.23
C VAL A 10 4.07 18.46 -36.43
N GLY A 11 3.41 17.91 -37.46
CA GLY A 11 1.98 18.12 -37.69
C GLY A 11 1.10 17.61 -36.54
N MET A 12 1.39 16.41 -36.03
CA MET A 12 0.67 15.83 -34.89
C MET A 12 0.91 16.61 -33.60
N LEU A 13 2.11 17.15 -33.40
CA LEU A 13 2.43 18.02 -32.25
C LEU A 13 1.68 19.36 -32.33
N THR A 14 1.57 19.96 -33.51
CA THR A 14 0.83 21.24 -33.69
C THR A 14 -0.69 21.09 -33.55
N LEU A 15 -1.25 19.92 -33.90
CA LEU A 15 -2.68 19.66 -33.76
C LEU A 15 -3.07 19.37 -32.29
N GLY A 16 -2.17 18.77 -31.51
CA GLY A 16 -2.37 18.50 -30.08
C GLY A 16 -2.41 19.77 -29.22
N SER A 17 -1.62 20.80 -29.56
CA SER A 17 -1.59 22.06 -28.81
C SER A 17 -2.86 22.90 -28.94
N LEU A 18 -3.68 22.70 -29.99
CA LEU A 18 -4.93 23.46 -30.18
C LEU A 18 -6.10 22.99 -29.27
N LEU A 19 -6.00 21.80 -28.66
CA LEU A 19 -7.08 21.24 -27.84
C LEU A 19 -7.04 21.66 -26.35
N LEU A 20 -5.97 22.33 -25.90
CA LEU A 20 -5.74 22.66 -24.48
C LEU A 20 -6.17 24.09 -24.06
N VAL A 21 -6.83 24.87 -24.93
CA VAL A 21 -7.14 26.30 -24.67
C VAL A 21 -8.61 26.56 -24.27
N ALA A 22 -9.45 25.53 -24.14
CA ALA A 22 -10.86 25.70 -23.79
C ALA A 22 -11.14 25.54 -22.29
N CYS A 23 -10.51 26.35 -21.44
CA CYS A 23 -10.94 26.52 -20.04
C CYS A 23 -10.44 27.86 -19.48
N THR A 24 -11.09 28.94 -19.90
CA THR A 24 -10.97 30.25 -19.23
C THR A 24 -12.24 30.51 -18.42
N PRO A 25 -12.17 30.64 -17.08
CA PRO A 25 -13.33 31.03 -16.27
C PRO A 25 -13.69 32.50 -16.54
N ALA A 26 -14.97 32.75 -16.79
CA ALA A 26 -15.52 34.08 -17.01
C ALA A 26 -15.45 34.93 -15.73
N PRO A 27 -15.06 36.21 -15.79
CA PRO A 27 -15.12 37.10 -14.63
C PRO A 27 -16.57 37.50 -14.34
N THR A 28 -17.06 37.06 -13.17
CA THR A 28 -18.28 37.56 -12.52
C THR A 28 -18.12 39.07 -12.27
N GLN A 29 -19.02 39.88 -12.85
CA GLN A 29 -19.12 41.30 -12.53
C GLN A 29 -19.77 41.45 -11.15
N ALA A 30 -19.04 42.03 -10.21
CA ALA A 30 -19.60 42.56 -8.97
C ALA A 30 -20.37 43.86 -9.29
N PRO A 31 -21.54 44.10 -8.70
CA PRO A 31 -22.22 45.39 -8.80
C PRO A 31 -21.44 46.45 -8.01
N VAL A 32 -21.22 47.62 -8.62
CA VAL A 32 -20.67 48.80 -7.96
C VAL A 32 -21.79 49.46 -7.15
N THR A 33 -21.67 49.38 -5.83
CA THR A 33 -22.44 50.18 -4.88
C THR A 33 -21.90 51.61 -4.87
N GLU A 34 -22.74 52.58 -5.23
CA GLU A 34 -22.51 54.01 -4.94
C GLU A 34 -22.70 54.30 -3.45
N ALA A 35 -21.84 55.13 -2.90
CA ALA A 35 -22.00 55.84 -1.63
C ALA A 35 -21.19 57.16 -1.72
N PRO A 36 -21.44 58.20 -0.91
CA PRO A 36 -22.54 58.44 0.04
C PRO A 36 -23.14 59.87 -0.06
N ALA A 37 -24.30 60.08 0.54
CA ALA A 37 -24.72 61.40 1.04
C ALA A 37 -25.21 61.28 2.48
N THR A 38 -24.30 61.64 3.38
CA THR A 38 -24.47 62.23 4.71
C THR A 38 -25.89 62.67 5.10
N GLU A 39 -26.45 62.03 6.14
CA GLU A 39 -27.23 62.71 7.20
C GLU A 39 -26.98 62.00 8.55
N VAL A 40 -26.81 62.80 9.59
CA VAL A 40 -26.63 62.50 11.04
C VAL A 40 -27.59 63.47 11.74
N PRO A 41 -28.28 63.21 12.89
CA PRO A 41 -28.17 62.11 13.87
C PRO A 41 -29.51 61.52 14.38
N ALA A 42 -29.49 60.25 14.83
CA ALA A 42 -30.28 59.80 15.97
C ALA A 42 -29.56 58.62 16.64
N ALA A 43 -29.15 58.80 17.89
CA ALA A 43 -28.56 57.73 18.68
C ALA A 43 -29.67 56.77 19.14
N GLU A 44 -29.92 55.72 18.35
CA GLU A 44 -30.63 54.53 18.81
C GLU A 44 -29.64 53.61 19.51
N VAL A 45 -29.96 53.23 20.74
CA VAL A 45 -29.21 52.24 21.51
C VAL A 45 -29.31 50.90 20.77
N PRO A 46 -28.19 50.25 20.40
CA PRO A 46 -28.26 48.98 19.68
C PRO A 46 -28.95 47.93 20.57
N PRO A 47 -29.85 47.09 20.03
CA PRO A 47 -30.41 45.98 20.78
C PRO A 47 -29.28 45.04 21.18
N THR A 48 -29.21 44.70 22.47
CA THR A 48 -28.33 43.64 22.98
C THR A 48 -28.56 42.36 22.15
N PRO A 49 -27.52 41.75 21.56
CA PRO A 49 -27.69 40.51 20.81
C PRO A 49 -28.23 39.44 21.76
N VAL A 50 -29.40 38.88 21.41
CA VAL A 50 -29.94 37.70 22.06
C VAL A 50 -28.94 36.56 21.83
N PRO A 51 -28.49 35.84 22.88
CA PRO A 51 -27.60 34.70 22.68
C PRO A 51 -28.31 33.68 21.80
N GLU A 52 -27.68 33.33 20.68
CA GLU A 52 -28.16 32.25 19.82
C GLU A 52 -28.16 30.95 20.63
N THR A 53 -29.35 30.40 20.86
CA THR A 53 -29.47 29.04 21.41
C THR A 53 -28.80 28.09 20.41
N PRO A 54 -27.83 27.26 20.82
CA PRO A 54 -27.20 26.32 19.90
C PRO A 54 -28.28 25.41 19.31
N THR A 55 -28.38 25.42 17.98
CA THR A 55 -29.22 24.45 17.27
C THR A 55 -28.64 23.06 17.54
N PRO A 56 -29.45 22.07 17.95
CA PRO A 56 -28.95 20.73 18.20
C PRO A 56 -28.29 20.20 16.92
N GLU A 57 -27.04 19.76 17.05
CA GLU A 57 -26.32 19.12 15.95
C GLU A 57 -27.05 17.83 15.56
N PRO A 58 -27.28 17.56 14.25
CA PRO A 58 -27.88 16.32 13.83
C PRO A 58 -27.04 15.12 14.31
N PRO A 59 -27.69 13.99 14.67
CA PRO A 59 -26.97 12.82 15.12
C PRO A 59 -26.03 12.32 14.01
N PRO A 60 -24.88 11.70 14.37
CA PRO A 60 -23.98 11.10 13.40
C PRO A 60 -24.73 10.11 12.48
N PRO A 61 -24.39 10.05 11.19
CA PRO A 61 -25.01 9.08 10.28
C PRO A 61 -24.70 7.65 10.73
N GLU A 62 -25.66 6.74 10.55
CA GLU A 62 -25.47 5.32 10.89
C GLU A 62 -24.35 4.67 10.04
N PRO A 63 -23.60 3.71 10.59
CA PRO A 63 -22.55 3.00 9.85
C PRO A 63 -23.11 2.24 8.64
N LYS A 64 -22.43 2.31 7.50
CA LYS A 64 -22.73 1.47 6.34
C LYS A 64 -22.21 0.05 6.59
N VAL A 65 -23.07 -0.95 6.47
CA VAL A 65 -22.71 -2.37 6.70
C VAL A 65 -22.73 -3.13 5.37
N LEU A 66 -21.63 -3.83 5.07
CA LEU A 66 -21.53 -4.81 3.99
C LEU A 66 -21.42 -6.21 4.60
N VAL A 67 -22.34 -7.12 4.25
CA VAL A 67 -22.31 -8.51 4.71
C VAL A 67 -21.77 -9.39 3.58
N ILE A 68 -20.65 -10.07 3.84
CA ILE A 68 -20.00 -10.99 2.90
C ILE A 68 -20.12 -12.42 3.46
N CYS A 69 -20.70 -13.33 2.70
CA CYS A 69 -20.87 -14.73 3.12
C CYS A 69 -19.58 -15.52 2.93
N GLN A 70 -19.20 -16.29 3.95
CA GLN A 70 -18.10 -17.26 3.92
C GLN A 70 -18.65 -18.69 3.86
N SER A 71 -17.86 -19.65 3.37
CA SER A 71 -18.25 -21.07 3.32
C SER A 71 -18.45 -21.68 4.71
N ARG A 72 -17.59 -21.31 5.66
CA ARG A 72 -17.59 -21.72 7.07
C ARG A 72 -16.76 -20.76 7.91
N GLU A 73 -16.85 -20.88 9.23
CA GLU A 73 -15.93 -20.22 10.15
C GLU A 73 -14.55 -20.91 10.10
N PRO A 74 -13.44 -20.16 10.10
CA PRO A 74 -12.11 -20.77 10.18
C PRO A 74 -11.87 -21.40 11.56
N GLU A 75 -11.07 -22.47 11.60
CA GLU A 75 -10.72 -23.17 12.84
C GLU A 75 -9.87 -22.31 13.79
N SER A 76 -9.14 -21.32 13.25
CA SER A 76 -8.32 -20.38 14.02
C SER A 76 -8.11 -19.09 13.23
N LEU A 77 -8.06 -17.96 13.94
CA LEU A 77 -7.60 -16.66 13.41
C LEU A 77 -6.15 -16.36 13.79
N TYR A 78 -5.45 -17.30 14.43
CA TYR A 78 -4.00 -17.18 14.66
C TYR A 78 -3.28 -17.20 13.31
N LEU A 79 -2.58 -16.11 12.99
CA LEU A 79 -1.99 -15.85 11.68
C LEU A 79 -1.08 -16.98 11.17
N TYR A 80 -0.41 -17.68 12.09
CA TYR A 80 0.50 -18.78 11.77
C TYR A 80 -0.10 -20.16 12.06
N GLY A 81 -1.40 -20.24 12.36
CA GLY A 81 -2.08 -21.47 12.78
C GLY A 81 -2.88 -22.16 11.69
N SER A 82 -3.12 -21.51 10.54
CA SER A 82 -3.92 -22.08 9.46
C SER A 82 -3.55 -21.49 8.10
N ALA A 83 -3.64 -22.30 7.05
CA ALA A 83 -3.57 -21.84 5.66
C ALA A 83 -4.96 -21.77 4.99
N ALA A 84 -6.04 -21.87 5.77
CA ALA A 84 -7.41 -21.88 5.27
C ALA A 84 -7.82 -20.55 4.60
N GLN A 85 -8.50 -20.65 3.46
CA GLN A 85 -8.92 -19.48 2.68
C GLN A 85 -9.95 -18.61 3.44
N GLU A 86 -10.77 -19.24 4.28
CA GLU A 86 -11.74 -18.55 5.13
C GLU A 86 -11.05 -17.60 6.13
N ALA A 87 -9.91 -18.04 6.70
CA ALA A 87 -9.08 -17.22 7.57
C ALA A 87 -8.38 -16.10 6.77
N GLN A 88 -7.86 -16.42 5.58
CA GLN A 88 -7.20 -15.43 4.71
C GLN A 88 -8.13 -14.26 4.36
N HIS A 89 -9.39 -14.50 3.99
CA HIS A 89 -10.34 -13.42 3.70
C HIS A 89 -10.55 -12.48 4.90
N ILE A 90 -10.62 -13.04 6.12
CA ILE A 90 -10.76 -12.25 7.34
C ILE A 90 -9.47 -11.47 7.60
N TRP A 91 -8.30 -12.10 7.46
CA TRP A 91 -7.02 -11.42 7.64
C TRP A 91 -6.80 -10.29 6.64
N GLN A 92 -7.25 -10.41 5.39
CA GLN A 92 -7.18 -9.30 4.42
C GLN A 92 -8.01 -8.07 4.84
N ALA A 93 -9.04 -8.26 5.68
CA ALA A 93 -9.83 -7.15 6.21
C ALA A 93 -9.26 -6.57 7.52
N LEU A 94 -8.52 -7.36 8.29
CA LEU A 94 -7.92 -6.95 9.59
C LEU A 94 -6.48 -6.47 9.48
N TYR A 95 -5.68 -7.12 8.64
CA TYR A 95 -4.25 -6.91 8.51
C TYR A 95 -3.93 -6.37 7.12
N ASP A 96 -3.58 -5.10 7.08
CA ASP A 96 -2.93 -4.49 5.94
C ASP A 96 -1.42 -4.65 6.15
N GLY A 97 -0.84 -5.67 5.51
CA GLY A 97 0.55 -6.06 5.71
C GLY A 97 1.52 -4.94 5.32
N PRO A 98 2.83 -5.09 5.60
CA PRO A 98 3.81 -4.13 5.10
C PRO A 98 3.88 -4.14 3.56
N ILE A 99 3.51 -5.27 2.96
CA ILE A 99 3.42 -5.52 1.52
C ILE A 99 2.05 -6.11 1.22
N ASP A 100 1.36 -5.52 0.24
CA ASP A 100 0.07 -5.97 -0.31
C ASP A 100 0.26 -6.54 -1.73
N ASN A 101 -0.72 -7.26 -2.25
CA ASN A 101 -0.72 -7.81 -3.61
C ASN A 101 -1.87 -7.19 -4.41
N ARG A 102 -1.53 -6.40 -5.43
CA ARG A 102 -2.52 -5.80 -6.32
C ARG A 102 -2.21 -6.17 -7.76
N THR A 103 -3.21 -6.70 -8.46
CA THR A 103 -3.05 -7.13 -9.87
C THR A 103 -1.81 -8.02 -10.05
N TYR A 104 -1.61 -8.98 -9.14
CA TYR A 104 -0.48 -9.92 -9.17
C TYR A 104 0.91 -9.30 -8.98
N ALA A 105 0.99 -8.05 -8.52
CA ALA A 105 2.24 -7.38 -8.18
C ALA A 105 2.27 -7.03 -6.69
N TYR A 106 3.44 -7.19 -6.08
CA TYR A 106 3.71 -6.71 -4.73
C TYR A 106 3.69 -5.19 -4.68
N GLN A 107 3.09 -4.62 -3.64
CA GLN A 107 3.00 -3.19 -3.40
C GLN A 107 3.45 -2.90 -1.97
N SER A 108 4.34 -1.93 -1.77
CA SER A 108 4.68 -1.46 -0.43
C SER A 108 3.53 -0.62 0.12
N VAL A 109 3.09 -0.92 1.34
CA VAL A 109 2.01 -0.17 2.00
C VAL A 109 2.60 0.78 3.03
N ILE A 110 3.25 0.23 4.06
CA ILE A 110 3.94 1.01 5.10
C ILE A 110 5.42 1.25 4.78
N LEU A 111 5.97 0.51 3.80
CA LEU A 111 7.36 0.63 3.39
C LEU A 111 7.50 1.70 2.29
N GLU A 112 8.62 2.42 2.26
CA GLU A 112 8.90 3.42 1.23
C GLU A 112 9.10 2.80 -0.16
N LYS A 113 9.66 1.58 -0.19
CA LYS A 113 9.85 0.73 -1.37
C LYS A 113 9.87 -0.74 -0.98
N LEU A 114 9.80 -1.62 -1.96
CA LEU A 114 10.02 -3.05 -1.76
C LEU A 114 11.52 -3.32 -1.52
N PRO A 115 11.91 -3.99 -0.42
CA PRO A 115 13.29 -4.37 -0.19
C PRO A 115 13.84 -5.24 -1.32
N SER A 116 15.08 -5.01 -1.74
CA SER A 116 15.74 -5.80 -2.77
C SER A 116 17.18 -6.15 -2.39
N LEU A 117 17.72 -7.20 -3.01
CA LEU A 117 19.14 -7.55 -2.88
C LEU A 117 20.04 -6.64 -3.72
N GLU A 118 19.52 -6.01 -4.78
CA GLU A 118 20.30 -5.23 -5.74
C GLU A 118 20.75 -3.88 -5.17
N ASP A 119 19.89 -3.25 -4.38
CA ASP A 119 20.14 -1.98 -3.71
C ASP A 119 20.60 -2.13 -2.25
N GLY A 120 20.72 -3.37 -1.77
CA GLY A 120 21.23 -3.69 -0.43
C GLY A 120 20.24 -3.49 0.71
N ASP A 121 18.96 -3.26 0.41
CA ASP A 121 17.90 -3.20 1.43
C ASP A 121 17.63 -4.57 2.07
N ALA A 122 17.88 -5.64 1.32
CA ALA A 122 17.92 -7.01 1.81
C ALA A 122 19.34 -7.55 1.70
N THR A 123 19.71 -8.41 2.66
CA THR A 123 20.99 -9.11 2.66
C THR A 123 20.75 -10.58 2.99
N ILE A 124 21.64 -11.44 2.49
CA ILE A 124 21.68 -12.85 2.85
C ILE A 124 22.85 -13.04 3.80
N VAL A 125 22.58 -13.67 4.94
CA VAL A 125 23.59 -13.92 5.97
C VAL A 125 23.93 -15.39 5.97
N THR A 126 25.20 -15.71 5.82
CA THR A 126 25.67 -17.08 5.95
C THR A 126 25.94 -17.41 7.42
N VAL A 127 25.29 -18.45 7.91
CA VAL A 127 25.40 -18.93 9.29
C VAL A 127 25.94 -20.36 9.29
N ILE A 128 26.86 -20.66 10.21
CA ILE A 128 27.34 -22.02 10.42
C ILE A 128 26.32 -22.73 11.31
N VAL A 129 25.79 -23.85 10.84
CA VAL A 129 24.88 -24.74 11.57
C VAL A 129 25.57 -26.08 11.82
N GLN A 130 25.19 -26.74 12.89
CA GLN A 130 25.72 -28.05 13.31
C GLN A 130 24.60 -29.00 13.73
N ALA A 131 24.95 -30.26 13.97
CA ALA A 131 23.98 -31.26 14.42
C ALA A 131 23.23 -30.78 15.68
N GLY A 132 21.90 -30.92 15.68
CA GLY A 132 20.99 -30.46 16.72
C GLY A 132 20.41 -29.05 16.51
N ASP A 133 20.92 -28.27 15.55
CA ASP A 133 20.32 -26.96 15.21
C ASP A 133 19.02 -27.13 14.42
N TRP A 134 18.08 -26.19 14.59
CA TRP A 134 16.86 -26.16 13.78
C TRP A 134 17.10 -25.43 12.48
N VAL A 135 16.89 -26.12 11.35
CA VAL A 135 17.13 -25.61 10.00
C VAL A 135 15.96 -25.92 9.08
N VAL A 136 15.87 -25.20 7.97
CA VAL A 136 14.95 -25.53 6.89
C VAL A 136 15.64 -26.56 5.99
N ASN A 137 15.04 -27.74 5.83
CA ASN A 137 15.56 -28.79 4.95
C ASN A 137 15.27 -28.48 3.47
N ALA A 138 15.74 -29.35 2.58
CA ALA A 138 15.50 -29.28 1.14
C ALA A 138 14.01 -29.30 0.73
N GLU A 139 13.12 -29.73 1.62
CA GLU A 139 11.67 -29.85 1.41
C GLU A 139 10.90 -28.64 1.98
N ASP A 140 11.61 -27.57 2.37
CA ASP A 140 11.07 -26.35 2.97
C ASP A 140 10.39 -26.59 4.34
N VAL A 141 10.81 -27.64 5.06
CA VAL A 141 10.32 -27.98 6.39
C VAL A 141 11.37 -27.67 7.46
N VAL A 142 10.93 -27.08 8.58
CA VAL A 142 11.78 -26.83 9.75
C VAL A 142 12.01 -28.13 10.51
N VAL A 143 13.26 -28.59 10.57
CA VAL A 143 13.67 -29.85 11.20
C VAL A 143 14.92 -29.67 12.06
N GLU A 144 15.14 -30.58 13.00
CA GLU A 144 16.41 -30.68 13.72
C GLU A 144 17.46 -31.33 12.81
N LEU A 145 18.61 -30.66 12.63
CA LEU A 145 19.67 -31.08 11.75
C LEU A 145 20.38 -32.33 12.29
N SER A 146 20.37 -33.39 11.51
CA SER A 146 21.02 -34.67 11.83
C SER A 146 21.58 -35.31 10.56
N GLU A 147 22.49 -36.27 10.71
CA GLU A 147 23.08 -37.00 9.58
C GLU A 147 21.98 -37.60 8.67
N GLY A 148 22.14 -37.46 7.36
CA GLY A 148 21.16 -37.91 6.38
C GLY A 148 20.09 -36.87 6.01
N VAL A 149 19.97 -35.75 6.76
CA VAL A 149 19.06 -34.66 6.38
C VAL A 149 19.60 -33.94 5.15
N ARG A 150 18.75 -33.78 4.14
CA ARG A 150 19.06 -33.03 2.93
C ARG A 150 18.91 -31.53 3.19
N VAL A 151 19.98 -30.77 2.97
CA VAL A 151 20.02 -29.31 3.21
C VAL A 151 20.58 -28.56 2.01
N ARG A 152 20.31 -27.25 1.97
CA ARG A 152 20.87 -26.33 0.98
C ARG A 152 22.03 -25.54 1.61
N PRO A 153 23.28 -25.81 1.21
CA PRO A 153 24.42 -25.06 1.74
C PRO A 153 24.40 -23.61 1.26
N ALA A 154 25.24 -22.77 1.84
CA ALA A 154 25.35 -21.35 1.49
C ALA A 154 25.53 -21.15 -0.03
N GLY A 155 24.74 -20.23 -0.60
CA GLY A 155 24.67 -19.98 -2.04
C GLY A 155 23.82 -20.97 -2.85
N CYS A 156 23.32 -22.05 -2.24
CA CYS A 156 22.44 -23.01 -2.91
C CYS A 156 20.97 -22.57 -2.85
N ARG A 157 20.37 -22.31 -4.02
CA ARG A 157 18.96 -21.88 -4.16
C ARG A 157 18.11 -22.78 -5.04
N ALA A 158 18.65 -23.92 -5.46
CA ALA A 158 17.98 -24.86 -6.36
C ALA A 158 18.22 -26.31 -5.91
N PRO A 159 17.39 -27.27 -6.36
CA PRO A 159 17.49 -28.65 -5.87
C PRO A 159 18.77 -29.40 -6.26
N ASP A 160 19.47 -28.93 -7.28
CA ASP A 160 20.67 -29.56 -7.85
C ASP A 160 21.93 -29.40 -6.99
N CYS A 161 21.95 -28.40 -6.10
CA CYS A 161 23.07 -28.13 -5.18
C CYS A 161 22.82 -28.60 -3.74
N GLU A 162 21.73 -29.33 -3.51
CA GLU A 162 21.41 -29.92 -2.21
C GLU A 162 22.37 -31.05 -1.84
N ILE A 163 22.79 -31.06 -0.59
CA ILE A 163 23.69 -32.07 -0.03
C ILE A 163 22.99 -32.86 1.07
N GLU A 164 23.46 -34.08 1.30
CA GLU A 164 23.13 -34.84 2.50
C GLU A 164 24.10 -34.42 3.61
N PHE A 165 23.56 -34.02 4.76
CA PHE A 165 24.37 -33.61 5.90
C PHE A 165 25.12 -34.81 6.47
N ASP A 166 26.44 -34.69 6.62
CA ASP A 166 27.36 -35.76 7.01
C ASP A 166 27.81 -35.68 8.48
N GLY A 167 27.26 -34.75 9.25
CA GLY A 167 27.56 -34.56 10.68
C GLY A 167 28.54 -33.43 10.95
N GLU A 168 29.27 -32.96 9.94
CA GLU A 168 30.21 -31.83 10.09
C GLU A 168 29.49 -30.47 9.94
N PRO A 169 29.91 -29.42 10.66
CA PRO A 169 29.27 -28.11 10.55
C PRO A 169 29.24 -27.58 9.11
N VAL A 170 28.07 -27.11 8.68
CA VAL A 170 27.85 -26.61 7.33
C VAL A 170 27.38 -25.16 7.37
N GLN A 171 27.77 -24.38 6.36
CA GLN A 171 27.26 -23.02 6.19
C GLN A 171 25.93 -23.05 5.43
N MET A 172 24.93 -22.32 5.91
CA MET A 172 23.63 -22.14 5.26
C MET A 172 23.29 -20.66 5.15
N ASP A 173 22.56 -20.29 4.10
CA ASP A 173 22.04 -18.94 3.92
C ASP A 173 20.78 -18.73 4.78
N GLN A 174 20.69 -17.56 5.43
CA GLN A 174 19.54 -17.06 6.19
C GLN A 174 19.12 -15.67 5.72
#